data_AF-A0AA37XKS1-F1
#
_entry.id   AF-A0AA37XKS1-F1
#
_cell.length_a   1.000
_cell.length_b   1.000
_cell.length_c   1.000
_cell.angle_alpha   90.00
_cell.angle_beta   90.00
_cell.angle_gamma   90.00
#
_symmetry.space_group_name_H-M   'P 1'
#
loop_
_entity.id
_entity.type
_entity.pdbx_description
1 polymer ?
#
loop_
_entity_poly.entity_id
_entity_poly.type
_entity_poly.pdbx_seq_one_letter_code
_entity_poly.pdbx_strand_id
1 'polypeptide(L)'
;MKPNPNFYMQKINQIVKDTEEIGSTMGPHFEEIRQLIDEDQVSELTEEKQLEIVEIFKEGTAKYRDLLKTLSDLRAPARVIGSHKKFEQAYQSYVDGCQDMIESIINGIDVEAFDAAEKKQDEASDRIALTLQKITNLLT
;
A
#
# COMPACT_ATOMS: atom_id res chain seq x y z
N MET A 1 -14.87 25.43 -10.36
CA MET A 1 -14.95 25.60 -8.89
C MET A 1 -13.55 25.44 -8.30
N LYS A 2 -13.14 26.33 -7.37
CA LYS A 2 -11.87 26.19 -6.64
C LYS A 2 -11.94 24.99 -5.67
N PRO A 3 -10.87 24.21 -5.50
CA PRO A 3 -10.84 23.13 -4.52
C PRO A 3 -11.10 23.64 -3.10
N ASN A 4 -11.92 22.93 -2.31
CA ASN A 4 -12.15 23.23 -0.90
C ASN A 4 -11.07 22.52 -0.04
N PRO A 5 -10.19 23.25 0.66
CA PRO A 5 -9.11 22.66 1.45
C PRO A 5 -9.58 21.70 2.55
N ASN A 6 -10.71 22.00 3.22
CA ASN A 6 -11.24 21.14 4.29
C ASN A 6 -11.76 19.83 3.73
N PHE A 7 -12.49 19.87 2.60
CA PHE A 7 -12.96 18.67 1.93
C PHE A 7 -11.80 17.82 1.42
N TYR A 8 -10.77 18.46 0.84
CA TYR A 8 -9.56 17.78 0.40
C TYR A 8 -8.88 17.05 1.57
N MET A 9 -8.65 17.73 2.70
CA MET A 9 -8.01 17.13 3.88
C MET A 9 -8.84 15.98 4.47
N GLN A 10 -10.17 16.13 4.55
CA GLN A 10 -11.06 15.03 4.97
C GLN A 10 -10.92 13.79 4.08
N LYS A 11 -10.84 13.98 2.76
CA LYS A 11 -10.63 12.86 1.82
C LYS A 11 -9.26 12.21 1.95
N ILE A 12 -8.20 12.99 2.16
CA ILE A 12 -6.86 12.46 2.43
C ILE A 12 -6.87 11.61 3.72
N ASN A 13 -7.45 12.13 4.81
CA ASN A 13 -7.54 11.39 6.07
C ASN A 13 -8.34 10.08 5.92
N GLN A 14 -9.42 10.10 5.13
CA GLN A 14 -10.18 8.88 4.84
C GLN A 14 -9.34 7.87 4.07
N ILE A 15 -8.61 8.28 3.03
CA ILE A 15 -7.73 7.39 2.27
C ILE A 15 -6.67 6.75 3.19
N VAL A 16 -6.05 7.53 4.07
CA VAL A 16 -5.05 7.02 5.02
C VAL A 16 -5.68 5.99 5.96
N LYS A 17 -6.82 6.32 6.57
CA LYS A 17 -7.54 5.41 7.45
C LYS A 17 -7.94 4.11 6.75
N ASP A 18 -8.51 4.20 5.55
CA ASP A 18 -8.92 3.02 4.78
C ASP A 18 -7.70 2.18 4.39
N THR A 19 -6.55 2.82 4.12
CA THR A 19 -5.29 2.11 3.85
C THR A 19 -4.85 1.29 5.06
N GLU A 20 -4.90 1.86 6.26
CA GLU A 20 -4.56 1.17 7.52
C GLU A 20 -5.52 0.01 7.84
N GLU A 21 -6.83 0.22 7.63
CA GLU A 21 -7.84 -0.82 7.83
C GLU A 21 -7.63 -2.00 6.88
N ILE A 22 -7.34 -1.75 5.60
CA ILE A 22 -7.02 -2.80 4.62
C ILE A 22 -5.72 -3.52 5.01
N GLY A 23 -4.66 -2.78 5.35
CA GLY A 23 -3.37 -3.35 5.75
C GLY A 23 -3.48 -4.26 6.97
N SER A 24 -4.33 -3.92 7.94
CA SER A 24 -4.59 -4.73 9.13
C SER A 24 -5.22 -6.10 8.80
N THR A 25 -5.92 -6.22 7.67
CA THR A 25 -6.47 -7.52 7.21
C THR A 25 -5.42 -8.41 6.55
N MET A 26 -4.40 -7.82 5.92
CA MET A 26 -3.33 -8.57 5.24
C MET A 26 -2.13 -8.85 6.15
N GLY A 27 -1.88 -8.00 7.14
CA GLY A 27 -0.72 -8.06 8.03
C GLY A 27 -0.45 -9.45 8.61
N PRO A 28 -1.44 -10.14 9.22
CA PRO A 28 -1.21 -11.47 9.77
C PRO A 28 -0.71 -12.50 8.75
N HIS A 29 -1.17 -12.42 7.50
CA HIS A 29 -0.77 -13.33 6.43
C HIS A 29 0.60 -12.98 5.85
N PHE A 30 0.95 -11.70 5.85
CA PHE A 30 2.31 -11.27 5.53
C PHE A 30 3.31 -11.81 6.57
N GLU A 31 3.02 -11.64 7.86
CA GLU A 31 3.86 -12.14 8.96
C GLU A 31 4.01 -13.67 8.91
N GLU A 32 2.94 -14.39 8.55
CA GLU A 32 2.98 -15.84 8.34
C GLU A 32 4.01 -16.24 7.27
N ILE A 33 4.03 -15.59 6.11
CA ILE A 33 5.02 -15.87 5.05
C ILE A 33 6.43 -15.42 5.47
N ARG A 34 6.56 -14.22 6.06
CA ARG A 34 7.85 -13.68 6.53
C ARG A 34 8.49 -14.62 7.55
N GLN A 35 7.72 -15.12 8.51
CA GLN A 35 8.21 -16.08 9.50
C GLN A 35 8.71 -17.37 8.85
N LEU A 36 7.94 -17.95 7.92
CA LEU A 36 8.35 -19.17 7.20
C LEU A 36 9.62 -18.96 6.38
N ILE A 37 9.81 -17.77 5.79
CA ILE A 37 11.05 -17.40 5.09
C ILE A 37 12.22 -17.32 6.08
N ASP A 38 12.04 -16.60 7.19
CA ASP A 38 13.09 -16.36 8.17
C ASP A 38 13.53 -17.64 8.89
N GLU A 39 12.63 -18.60 9.06
CA GLU A 39 12.88 -19.90 9.68
C GLU A 39 13.36 -20.97 8.67
N ASP A 40 13.48 -20.63 7.38
CA ASP A 40 13.78 -21.58 6.29
C ASP A 40 12.76 -22.76 6.22
N GLN A 41 11.50 -22.45 6.55
CA GLN A 41 10.38 -23.38 6.64
C GLN A 41 9.32 -23.16 5.54
N VAL A 42 9.67 -22.48 4.43
CA VAL A 42 8.75 -22.25 3.29
C VAL A 42 8.11 -23.53 2.74
N SER A 43 8.76 -24.69 2.90
CA SER A 43 8.20 -26.00 2.52
C SER A 43 7.03 -26.46 3.38
N GLU A 44 6.81 -25.83 4.54
CA GLU A 44 5.67 -26.10 5.43
C GLU A 44 4.39 -25.38 5.00
N LEU A 45 4.51 -24.38 4.11
CA LEU A 45 3.35 -23.71 3.51
C LEU A 45 2.63 -24.68 2.57
N THR A 46 1.38 -25.00 2.89
CA THR A 46 0.55 -25.82 2.00
C THR A 46 0.09 -25.00 0.79
N GLU A 47 -0.10 -25.66 -0.35
CA GLU A 47 -0.65 -25.02 -1.56
C GLU A 47 -2.02 -24.37 -1.29
N GLU A 48 -2.88 -25.01 -0.50
CA GLU A 48 -4.17 -24.45 -0.09
C GLU A 48 -4.00 -23.14 0.68
N LYS A 49 -3.07 -23.10 1.64
CA LYS A 49 -2.81 -21.90 2.45
C LYS A 49 -2.18 -20.79 1.61
N GLN A 50 -1.26 -21.15 0.72
CA GLN A 50 -0.65 -20.23 -0.23
C GLN A 50 -1.70 -19.56 -1.11
N LEU A 51 -2.63 -20.34 -1.68
CA LEU A 51 -3.71 -19.80 -2.51
C LEU A 51 -4.66 -18.90 -1.70
N GLU A 52 -4.97 -19.25 -0.45
CA GLU A 52 -5.75 -18.40 0.45
C GLU A 52 -5.07 -17.03 0.65
N ILE A 53 -3.78 -17.02 0.98
CA ILE A 53 -3.00 -15.79 1.20
C ILE A 53 -2.94 -14.94 -0.08
N VAL A 54 -2.71 -15.58 -1.24
CA VAL A 54 -2.71 -14.92 -2.54
C VAL A 54 -4.03 -14.21 -2.81
N GLU A 55 -5.17 -14.85 -2.56
CA GLU A 55 -6.49 -14.23 -2.78
C GLU A 55 -6.73 -13.06 -1.82
N ILE A 56 -6.34 -13.18 -0.55
CA ILE A 56 -6.43 -12.09 0.43
C ILE A 56 -5.59 -10.88 -0.03
N PHE A 57 -4.36 -11.11 -0.50
CA PHE A 57 -3.51 -10.04 -1.00
C PHE A 57 -4.05 -9.41 -2.28
N LYS A 58 -4.62 -10.21 -3.21
CA LYS A 58 -5.30 -9.69 -4.41
C LYS A 58 -6.48 -8.80 -4.03
N GLU A 59 -7.32 -9.23 -3.10
CA GLU A 59 -8.47 -8.45 -2.64
C GLU A 59 -8.05 -7.13 -1.98
N GLY A 60 -7.06 -7.16 -1.09
CA GLY A 60 -6.52 -5.97 -0.45
C GLY A 60 -5.85 -5.02 -1.44
N THR A 61 -5.04 -5.55 -2.36
CA THR A 61 -4.37 -4.77 -3.42
C THR A 61 -5.39 -4.14 -4.37
N ALA A 62 -6.49 -4.82 -4.68
CA ALA A 62 -7.58 -4.25 -5.48
C ALA A 62 -8.21 -3.03 -4.77
N LYS A 63 -8.45 -3.12 -3.45
CA LYS A 63 -8.95 -1.98 -2.66
C LYS A 63 -7.96 -0.82 -2.64
N TYR A 64 -6.65 -1.07 -2.54
CA TYR A 64 -5.64 -0.02 -2.68
C TYR A 64 -5.65 0.63 -4.07
N ARG A 65 -5.88 -0.12 -5.15
CA ARG A 65 -6.04 0.46 -6.49
C ARG A 65 -7.26 1.40 -6.57
N ASP A 66 -8.36 1.08 -5.88
CA ASP A 66 -9.54 1.95 -5.80
C ASP A 66 -9.27 3.23 -5.00
N LEU A 67 -8.53 3.12 -3.89
CA LEU A 67 -8.08 4.28 -3.11
C LEU A 67 -7.12 5.17 -3.92
N LEU A 68 -6.20 4.57 -4.66
CA LEU A 68 -5.31 5.29 -5.56
C LEU A 68 -6.08 6.05 -6.64
N LYS A 69 -7.07 5.41 -7.26
CA LYS A 69 -7.95 6.09 -8.22
C LYS A 69 -8.68 7.28 -7.59
N THR A 70 -9.21 7.09 -6.38
CA THR A 70 -9.84 8.17 -5.61
C THR A 70 -8.86 9.31 -5.32
N LEU A 71 -7.61 8.99 -5.00
CA LEU A 71 -6.55 9.96 -4.78
C LEU A 71 -6.19 10.71 -6.06
N SER A 72 -6.03 10.03 -7.20
CA SER A 72 -5.74 10.62 -8.50
C SER A 72 -6.84 11.57 -9.00
N ASP A 73 -8.10 11.23 -8.74
CA ASP A 73 -9.26 12.05 -9.11
C ASP A 73 -9.49 13.24 -8.16
N LEU A 74 -8.83 13.26 -7.00
CA LEU A 74 -9.00 14.28 -5.98
C LEU A 74 -8.36 15.61 -6.41
N ARG A 75 -9.19 16.66 -6.52
CA ARG A 75 -8.69 18.00 -6.84
C ARG A 75 -7.96 18.62 -5.65
N ALA A 76 -6.63 18.67 -5.73
CA ALA A 76 -5.78 19.30 -4.73
C ALA A 76 -5.81 20.85 -4.80
N PRO A 77 -5.79 21.56 -3.65
CA PRO A 77 -5.52 22.99 -3.61
C PRO A 77 -4.15 23.35 -4.23
N ALA A 78 -4.06 24.50 -4.89
CA ALA A 78 -2.83 24.92 -5.58
C ALA A 78 -1.57 24.95 -4.69
N ARG A 79 -1.72 25.33 -3.40
CA ARG A 79 -0.62 25.35 -2.42
C ARG A 79 0.01 23.97 -2.18
N VAL A 80 -0.73 22.88 -2.39
CA VAL A 80 -0.29 21.50 -2.09
C VAL A 80 -0.16 20.60 -3.30
N ILE A 81 -0.46 21.08 -4.52
CA ILE A 81 -0.50 20.24 -5.73
C ILE A 81 0.79 19.44 -5.96
N GLY A 82 1.95 20.04 -5.68
CA GLY A 82 3.24 19.35 -5.79
C GLY A 82 3.41 18.21 -4.78
N SER A 83 3.02 18.44 -3.52
CA SER A 83 3.06 17.40 -2.48
C SER A 83 2.02 16.32 -2.72
N HIS A 84 0.83 16.68 -3.21
CA HIS A 84 -0.22 15.76 -3.61
C HIS A 84 0.24 14.81 -4.73
N LYS A 85 0.89 15.32 -5.78
CA LYS A 85 1.43 14.46 -6.84
C LYS A 85 2.53 13.52 -6.36
N LYS A 86 3.34 13.96 -5.40
CA LYS A 86 4.32 13.06 -4.76
C LYS A 86 3.67 12.00 -3.89
N PHE A 87 2.59 12.35 -3.19
CA PHE A 87 1.80 11.39 -2.42
C PHE A 87 1.16 10.34 -3.34
N GLU A 88 0.52 10.76 -4.43
CA GLU A 88 -0.04 9.87 -5.45
C GLU A 88 1.03 8.93 -6.04
N GLN A 89 2.21 9.43 -6.37
CA GLN A 89 3.32 8.60 -6.86
C GLN A 89 3.81 7.59 -5.82
N ALA A 90 3.96 8.01 -4.56
CA ALA A 90 4.37 7.11 -3.48
C ALA A 90 3.29 6.03 -3.25
N TYR A 91 2.01 6.40 -3.29
CA TYR A 91 0.90 5.48 -3.16
C TYR A 91 0.84 4.48 -4.33
N GLN A 92 1.06 4.93 -5.57
CA GLN A 92 1.22 4.03 -6.72
C GLN A 92 2.36 3.05 -6.50
N SER A 93 3.54 3.51 -6.07
CA SER A 93 4.67 2.61 -5.77
C SER A 93 4.36 1.60 -4.67
N TYR A 94 3.57 1.98 -3.67
CA TYR A 94 3.09 1.07 -2.63
C TYR A 94 2.19 -0.03 -3.22
N VAL A 95 1.18 0.36 -4.02
CA VAL A 95 0.30 -0.59 -4.72
C VAL A 95 1.06 -1.52 -5.66
N ASP A 96 2.06 -0.99 -6.38
CA ASP A 96 2.92 -1.80 -7.24
C ASP A 96 3.75 -2.79 -6.41
N GLY A 97 4.22 -2.40 -5.22
CA GLY A 97 4.90 -3.32 -4.30
C GLY A 97 3.99 -4.43 -3.77
N CYS A 98 2.72 -4.12 -3.46
CA CYS A 98 1.74 -5.17 -3.10
C CYS A 98 1.48 -6.13 -4.27
N GLN A 99 1.50 -5.64 -5.51
CA GLN A 99 1.40 -6.48 -6.70
C GLN A 99 2.62 -7.39 -6.86
N ASP A 100 3.83 -6.84 -6.72
CA ASP A 100 5.07 -7.61 -6.76
C ASP A 100 5.08 -8.70 -5.66
N MET A 101 4.50 -8.40 -4.49
CA MET A 101 4.35 -9.35 -3.38
C MET A 101 3.41 -10.51 -3.72
N ILE A 102 2.33 -10.27 -4.46
CA ILE A 102 1.45 -11.35 -4.94
C ILE A 102 2.21 -12.22 -5.95
N GLU A 103 2.96 -11.58 -6.85
CA GLU A 103 3.72 -12.27 -7.90
C GLU A 103 4.84 -13.14 -7.33
N SER A 104 5.46 -12.74 -6.21
CA SER A 104 6.49 -13.52 -5.54
C SER A 104 5.96 -14.78 -4.85
N ILE A 105 4.66 -14.87 -4.56
CA ILE A 105 4.09 -16.00 -3.80
C ILE A 105 3.07 -16.84 -4.59
N ILE A 106 2.67 -16.45 -5.80
CA ILE A 106 1.56 -17.14 -6.50
C ILE A 106 1.93 -18.50 -7.11
N ASN A 107 3.22 -18.74 -7.42
CA ASN A 107 3.69 -19.98 -8.08
C ASN A 107 4.80 -20.68 -7.27
N GLY A 108 4.66 -20.67 -5.94
CA GLY A 108 5.76 -20.93 -5.02
C GLY A 108 6.26 -19.63 -4.40
N ILE A 109 7.04 -19.73 -3.32
CA ILE A 109 7.64 -18.58 -2.65
C ILE A 109 9.01 -18.28 -3.28
N ASP A 110 9.08 -17.19 -4.02
CA ASP A 110 10.32 -16.56 -4.46
C ASP A 110 10.78 -15.57 -3.38
N VAL A 111 11.74 -16.01 -2.55
CA VAL A 111 12.24 -15.25 -1.39
C VAL A 111 12.87 -13.92 -1.81
N GLU A 112 13.66 -13.90 -2.89
CA GLU A 112 14.32 -12.66 -3.34
C GLU A 112 13.29 -11.65 -3.84
N ALA A 113 12.29 -12.12 -4.59
CA ALA A 113 11.20 -11.27 -5.04
C ALA A 113 10.31 -10.78 -3.89
N PHE A 114 10.06 -11.62 -2.88
CA PHE A 114 9.32 -11.27 -1.67
C PHE A 114 10.03 -10.16 -0.89
N ASP A 115 11.32 -10.33 -0.59
CA ASP A 115 12.15 -9.33 0.10
C ASP A 115 12.21 -8.00 -0.66
N ALA A 116 12.32 -8.06 -1.99
CA ALA A 116 12.32 -6.87 -2.84
C ALA A 116 10.96 -6.15 -2.81
N ALA A 117 9.85 -6.89 -2.83
CA ALA A 117 8.50 -6.35 -2.76
C ALA A 117 8.20 -5.73 -1.38
N GLU A 118 8.64 -6.36 -0.29
CA GLU A 118 8.56 -5.82 1.08
C GLU A 118 9.30 -4.49 1.18
N LYS A 119 10.58 -4.47 0.79
CA LYS A 119 11.39 -3.25 0.80
C LYS A 119 10.78 -2.12 -0.04
N LYS A 120 10.21 -2.44 -1.21
CA LYS A 120 9.53 -1.46 -2.06
C LYS A 120 8.31 -0.86 -1.36
N GLN A 121 7.52 -1.67 -0.65
CA GLN A 121 6.38 -1.21 0.13
C GLN A 121 6.81 -0.33 1.31
N ASP A 122 7.88 -0.69 2.01
CA ASP A 122 8.44 0.11 3.12
C ASP A 122 8.91 1.49 2.65
N GLU A 123 9.73 1.52 1.60
CA GLU A 123 10.22 2.79 1.04
C GLU A 123 9.07 3.67 0.51
N ALA A 124 8.03 3.05 -0.04
CA ALA A 124 6.83 3.76 -0.48
C ALA A 124 6.02 4.31 0.70
N SER A 125 5.88 3.53 1.79
CA SER A 125 5.19 3.91 3.02
C SER A 125 5.87 5.10 3.71
N ASP A 126 7.21 5.10 3.78
CA ASP A 126 7.99 6.24 4.25
C ASP A 126 7.73 7.51 3.43
N ARG A 127 7.71 7.37 2.09
CA ARG A 127 7.42 8.49 1.18
C ARG A 127 5.98 8.98 1.32
N ILE A 128 5.03 8.09 1.55
CA ILE A 128 3.63 8.44 1.88
C ILE A 128 3.61 9.30 3.14
N ALA A 129 4.22 8.84 4.24
CA ALA A 129 4.26 9.58 5.50
C ALA A 129 4.88 10.98 5.34
N LEU A 130 6.02 11.06 4.65
CA LEU A 130 6.71 12.33 4.39
C LEU A 130 5.88 13.31 3.55
N THR A 131 5.15 12.81 2.55
CA THR A 131 4.33 13.66 1.67
C THR A 131 3.04 14.11 2.36
N LEU A 132 2.42 13.25 3.17
CA LEU A 132 1.28 13.59 4.03
C LEU A 132 1.66 14.68 5.04
N GLN A 133 2.79 14.55 5.73
CA GLN A 133 3.27 15.57 6.66
C GLN A 133 3.41 16.94 5.97
N LYS A 134 3.97 16.96 4.75
CA LYS A 134 4.09 18.19 3.95
C LYS A 134 2.73 18.77 3.54
N ILE A 135 1.78 17.93 3.16
CA ILE A 135 0.41 18.36 2.84
C ILE A 135 -0.24 19.01 4.06
N THR A 136 -0.14 18.38 5.23
CA THR A 136 -0.69 18.89 6.49
C THR A 136 -0.09 20.24 6.86
N ASN A 137 1.24 20.36 6.89
CA ASN A 137 1.94 21.60 7.21
C ASN A 137 1.61 22.75 6.23
N LEU A 138 1.25 22.41 4.98
CA LEU A 138 0.84 23.38 3.97
C LEU A 138 -0.66 23.70 3.99
N LEU A 139 -1.45 23.12 4.87
CA LEU A 139 -2.89 23.40 4.97
C LEU A 139 -3.31 23.87 6.36
N THR A 140 -2.47 23.63 7.37
CA THR A 140 -2.43 24.39 8.62
C THR A 140 -1.77 25.75 8.42
#